data_AF-K1UNX6-F1
#
_entry.id   AF-K1UNX6-F1
#
_cell.length_a   1.000
_cell.length_b   1.000
_cell.length_c   1.000
_cell.angle_alpha   90.00
_cell.angle_beta   90.00
_cell.angle_gamma   90.00
#
_symmetry.space_group_name_H-M   'P 1'
#
loop_
_entity.id
_entity.type
_entity.pdbx_description
1 polymer ?
#
loop_
_entity_poly.entity_id
_entity_poly.type
_entity_poly.pdbx_seq_one_letter_code
_entity_poly.pdbx_strand_id
1 'polypeptide(L)'
;MKVTEKVEKDDLYDLASLTKTTATLLAVMKLYDEGKFGLTDRISQYIPALKGTDKERVTIEELLLHQSGIPAFWPFYKEAIDKDSYKGSFYRA
;
A
#
# COMPACT_ATOMS: atom_id res chain seq x y z
N MET A 1 -25.56 20.67 13.83
CA MET A 1 -24.17 20.38 14.25
C MET A 1 -23.22 21.02 13.25
N LYS A 2 -22.50 22.06 13.66
CA LYS A 2 -21.23 22.47 13.06
C LYS A 2 -20.44 23.16 14.18
N VAL A 3 -19.59 22.39 14.85
CA VAL A 3 -18.44 22.99 15.51
C VAL A 3 -17.40 23.08 14.41
N THR A 4 -17.20 24.26 13.84
CA THR A 4 -16.02 24.55 13.03
C THR A 4 -14.95 25.00 14.00
N GLU A 5 -14.08 24.08 14.38
CA GLU A 5 -12.87 24.45 15.12
C GLU A 5 -11.93 25.21 14.19
N LYS A 6 -11.28 26.24 14.73
CA LYS A 6 -10.28 27.00 14.00
C LYS A 6 -9.06 26.12 13.84
N VAL A 7 -8.53 26.03 12.61
CA VAL A 7 -7.29 25.32 12.35
C VAL A 7 -6.14 26.01 13.06
N GLU A 8 -5.40 25.25 13.85
CA GLU A 8 -4.17 25.67 14.51
C GLU A 8 -2.94 25.09 13.80
N LYS A 9 -1.77 25.65 14.08
CA LYS A 9 -0.53 25.34 13.33
C LYS A 9 -0.04 23.91 13.53
N ASP A 10 -0.40 23.30 14.66
CA ASP A 10 0.01 21.99 15.14
C ASP A 10 -1.10 20.94 15.03
N ASP A 11 -2.23 21.29 14.37
CA ASP A 11 -3.26 20.34 14.05
C ASP A 11 -2.68 19.18 13.23
N LEU A 12 -2.95 17.96 13.68
CA LEU A 12 -2.51 16.75 13.01
C LEU A 12 -3.54 16.34 11.95
N TYR A 13 -3.03 16.08 10.75
CA TYR A 13 -3.83 15.63 9.62
C TYR A 13 -3.41 14.22 9.18
N ASP A 14 -4.40 13.43 8.79
CA ASP A 14 -4.14 12.22 8.00
C ASP A 14 -3.61 12.64 6.62
N LEU A 15 -2.39 12.24 6.31
CA LEU A 15 -1.71 12.56 5.05
C LEU A 15 -2.02 11.56 3.93
N ALA A 16 -2.77 10.51 4.23
CA ALA A 16 -3.21 9.46 3.32
C ALA A 16 -2.06 8.96 2.44
N SER A 17 -2.21 9.06 1.12
CA SER A 17 -1.20 8.57 0.17
C SER A 17 0.12 9.34 0.19
N LEU A 18 0.19 10.55 0.74
CA LEU A 18 1.49 11.25 0.89
C LEU A 18 2.44 10.48 1.79
N THR A 19 1.93 9.65 2.71
CA THR A 19 2.74 8.74 3.54
C THR A 19 3.72 7.90 2.72
N LYS A 20 3.36 7.54 1.47
CA LYS A 20 4.24 6.80 0.56
C LYS A 20 5.55 7.53 0.29
N THR A 21 5.48 8.83 0.00
CA THR A 21 6.65 9.63 -0.39
C THR A 21 7.34 10.27 0.81
N THR A 22 6.59 10.65 1.85
CA THR A 22 7.12 11.35 3.01
C THR A 22 7.63 10.44 4.11
N ALA A 23 7.24 9.16 4.13
CA ALA A 23 7.69 8.20 5.12
C ALA A 23 8.23 6.91 4.48
N THR A 24 7.39 6.17 3.76
CA THR A 24 7.74 4.82 3.27
C THR A 24 8.95 4.83 2.33
N LEU A 25 8.94 5.69 1.31
CA LEU A 25 10.04 5.80 0.35
C LEU A 25 11.36 6.18 1.02
N LEU A 26 11.33 7.14 1.95
CA LEU A 26 12.54 7.56 2.68
C LEU A 26 13.12 6.42 3.51
N ALA A 27 12.27 5.65 4.21
CA ALA A 27 12.71 4.51 4.99
C ALA A 27 13.32 3.41 4.10
N VAL A 28 12.70 3.13 2.95
CA VAL A 28 13.20 2.16 1.97
C VAL A 28 14.55 2.61 1.41
N MET A 29 14.67 3.86 0.94
CA MET A 29 15.92 4.35 0.34
C MET A 29 17.06 4.46 1.36
N LYS A 30 16.78 4.74 2.63
CA LYS A 30 17.78 4.66 3.70
C LYS A 30 18.36 3.24 3.84
N LEU A 31 17.53 2.21 3.78
CA LEU A 31 17.99 0.81 3.86
C LEU A 31 18.77 0.39 2.61
N TYR A 32 18.42 0.94 1.45
CA TYR A 32 19.20 0.80 0.22
C TYR A 32 20.60 1.42 0.38
N ASP A 33 20.69 2.65 0.89
CA ASP A 33 21.98 3.32 1.14
C ASP A 33 22.85 2.57 2.16
N GLU A 34 22.22 1.90 3.13
CA GLU A 34 22.88 1.02 4.11
C GLU A 34 23.26 -0.37 3.54
N GLY A 35 22.99 -0.62 2.26
CA GLY A 35 23.34 -1.87 1.57
C GLY A 35 22.54 -3.08 2.03
N LYS A 36 21.34 -2.90 2.61
CA LYS A 36 20.50 -4.00 3.09
C LYS A 36 19.83 -4.78 1.95
N PHE A 37 19.64 -4.13 0.81
CA PHE A 37 19.14 -4.71 -0.44
C PHE A 37 19.57 -3.83 -1.62
N GLY A 38 19.57 -4.38 -2.82
CA GLY A 38 19.65 -3.66 -4.09
C GLY A 38 18.28 -3.42 -4.72
N LEU A 39 18.11 -2.38 -5.51
CA LEU A 39 16.83 -2.09 -6.19
C LEU A 39 16.41 -3.19 -7.18
N THR A 40 17.38 -3.88 -7.77
CA THR A 40 17.15 -5.02 -8.68
C THR A 40 16.93 -6.34 -7.95
N ASP A 41 17.02 -6.36 -6.62
CA ASP A 41 16.75 -7.57 -5.84
C ASP A 41 15.28 -7.94 -5.93
N ARG A 42 15.01 -9.25 -5.88
CA ARG A 42 13.64 -9.76 -5.95
C ARG A 42 12.99 -9.69 -4.59
N ILE A 43 11.74 -9.26 -4.54
CA ILE A 43 10.99 -9.12 -3.28
C ILE A 43 10.79 -10.48 -2.59
N SER A 44 10.82 -11.58 -3.36
CA SER A 44 10.76 -12.96 -2.86
C SER A 44 12.00 -13.41 -2.08
N GLN A 45 13.12 -12.69 -2.17
CA GLN A 45 14.29 -12.92 -1.32
C GLN A 45 14.01 -12.50 0.12
N TYR A 46 13.15 -11.49 0.32
CA TYR A 46 12.80 -10.92 1.63
C TYR A 46 11.43 -11.39 2.13
N ILE A 47 10.54 -11.79 1.24
CA ILE A 47 9.19 -12.27 1.54
C ILE A 47 9.06 -13.71 1.02
N PRO A 48 9.40 -14.74 1.83
CA PRO A 48 9.42 -16.13 1.38
C PRO A 48 8.09 -16.64 0.81
N ALA A 49 6.96 -16.07 1.25
CA ALA A 49 5.63 -16.43 0.76
C ALA A 49 5.41 -16.15 -0.74
N LEU A 50 6.28 -15.38 -1.37
CA LEU A 50 6.20 -15.07 -2.81
C LEU A 50 6.95 -16.07 -3.69
N LYS A 51 7.74 -16.96 -3.12
CA LYS A 51 8.47 -18.00 -3.89
C LYS A 51 7.46 -18.98 -4.50
N GLY A 52 7.62 -19.30 -5.78
CA GLY A 52 6.69 -20.15 -6.54
C GLY A 52 5.40 -19.46 -6.97
N THR A 53 5.22 -18.17 -6.69
CA THR A 53 4.07 -17.39 -7.15
C THR A 53 4.37 -16.65 -8.45
N ASP A 54 3.33 -16.09 -9.08
CA ASP A 54 3.47 -15.19 -10.22
C ASP A 54 4.18 -13.85 -9.88
N LYS A 55 4.40 -13.56 -8.58
CA LYS A 55 5.14 -12.37 -8.11
C LYS A 55 6.58 -12.66 -7.72
N GLU A 56 7.06 -13.89 -7.86
CA GLU A 56 8.40 -14.27 -7.40
C GLU A 56 9.52 -13.39 -7.98
N ARG A 57 9.36 -12.95 -9.24
CA ARG A 57 10.39 -12.23 -9.99
C ARG A 57 10.29 -10.71 -9.90
N VAL A 58 9.27 -10.17 -9.22
CA VAL A 58 9.11 -8.73 -9.05
C VAL A 58 10.32 -8.18 -8.28
N THR A 59 10.91 -7.13 -8.82
CA THR A 59 12.01 -6.40 -8.19
C THR A 59 11.50 -5.31 -7.24
N ILE A 60 12.36 -4.86 -6.34
CA ILE A 60 12.06 -3.74 -5.45
C ILE A 60 11.82 -2.45 -6.26
N GLU A 61 12.59 -2.22 -7.32
CA GLU A 61 12.39 -1.09 -8.24
C GLU A 61 11.00 -1.11 -8.90
N GLU A 62 10.58 -2.26 -9.44
CA GLU A 62 9.25 -2.39 -10.05
C GLU A 62 8.12 -2.15 -9.03
N LEU A 63 8.30 -2.48 -7.75
CA LEU A 63 7.34 -2.10 -6.71
C LEU A 63 7.30 -0.58 -6.51
N LEU A 64 8.45 0.07 -6.37
CA LEU A 64 8.56 1.51 -6.11
C LEU A 64 8.05 2.35 -7.29
N LEU A 65 8.22 1.87 -8.52
CA LEU A 65 7.75 2.53 -9.74
C LEU A 65 6.33 2.18 -10.14
N HIS A 66 5.60 1.39 -9.33
CA HIS A 66 4.25 0.92 -9.65
C HIS A 66 4.15 0.08 -10.94
N GLN A 67 5.18 -0.73 -11.22
CA GLN A 67 5.31 -1.59 -12.40
C GLN A 67 5.18 -3.09 -12.08
N SER A 68 4.93 -3.45 -10.83
CA SER A 68 4.89 -4.85 -10.36
C SER A 68 3.72 -5.70 -10.86
N GLY A 69 2.69 -5.08 -11.47
CA GLY A 69 1.46 -5.76 -11.87
C GLY A 69 0.59 -6.24 -10.70
N ILE A 70 0.88 -5.84 -9.46
CA ILE A 70 0.05 -6.15 -8.28
C ILE A 70 -1.21 -5.26 -8.31
N PRO A 71 -2.43 -5.81 -8.11
CA PRO A 71 -3.64 -5.02 -8.04
C PRO A 71 -3.56 -3.92 -6.97
N ALA A 72 -4.02 -2.71 -7.30
CA ALA A 72 -3.94 -1.56 -6.40
C ALA A 72 -4.79 -1.71 -5.12
N PHE A 73 -5.80 -2.56 -5.15
CA PHE A 73 -6.71 -2.79 -4.03
C PHE A 73 -7.34 -4.18 -4.12
N TRP A 74 -7.46 -4.86 -2.98
CA TRP A 74 -8.24 -6.09 -2.84
C TRP A 74 -9.42 -5.84 -1.89
N PRO A 75 -10.67 -6.00 -2.32
CA PRO A 75 -11.84 -5.69 -1.52
C PRO A 75 -12.13 -6.79 -0.49
N PHE A 76 -11.26 -6.97 0.51
CA PHE A 76 -11.39 -8.02 1.54
C PHE A 76 -12.72 -7.97 2.30
N TYR A 77 -13.28 -6.77 2.47
CA TYR A 77 -14.61 -6.60 3.08
C TYR A 77 -15.72 -7.35 2.30
N LYS A 78 -15.50 -7.60 0.99
CA LYS A 78 -16.15 -8.58 0.10
C LYS A 78 -16.55 -9.88 0.80
N GLU A 79 -15.56 -10.45 1.46
CA GLU A 79 -15.61 -11.79 2.06
C GLU A 79 -16.24 -11.76 3.45
N ALA A 80 -16.23 -10.60 4.11
CA ALA A 80 -16.77 -10.41 5.45
C ALA A 80 -18.27 -10.08 5.48
N ILE A 81 -18.86 -9.70 4.34
CA ILE A 81 -20.27 -9.33 4.26
C ILE A 81 -21.14 -10.58 4.09
N ASP A 82 -22.18 -10.69 4.92
CA ASP A 82 -23.28 -11.63 4.70
C ASP A 82 -24.06 -11.23 3.43
N LYS A 83 -24.12 -12.15 2.47
CA LYS A 83 -24.80 -11.92 1.18
C LYS A 83 -26.32 -11.78 1.32
N ASP A 84 -26.89 -12.33 2.38
CA ASP A 84 -28.33 -12.25 2.63
C ASP A 84 -28.72 -10.96 3.37
N SER A 85 -27.73 -10.19 3.86
CA SER A 85 -27.97 -8.96 4.61
C SER A 85 -28.30 -7.75 3.74
N TYR A 86 -28.26 -7.86 2.41
CA TYR A 86 -28.52 -6.75 1.49
C TYR A 86 -29.12 -7.20 0.15
N LYS A 87 -29.74 -6.27 -0.58
CA LYS A 87 -30.24 -6.49 -1.95
C LYS A 87 -29.69 -5.41 -2.88
N GLY A 88 -29.23 -5.80 -4.08
CA GLY A 88 -28.71 -4.89 -5.10
C GLY A 88 -27.17 -4.84 -5.15
N SER A 89 -26.62 -3.84 -5.84
CA SER A 89 -25.16 -3.66 -5.96
C SER A 89 -24.58 -2.92 -4.76
N PHE A 90 -23.42 -3.37 -4.27
CA PHE A 90 -22.66 -2.68 -3.22
C PHE A 90 -22.11 -1.33 -3.66
N TYR A 91 -21.77 -1.22 -4.94
CA TYR A 91 -21.24 -0.02 -5.54
C TYR A 91 -22.24 0.51 -6.56
N ARG A 92 -22.53 1.81 -6.49
CA ARG A 92 -23.10 2.53 -7.61
C ARG A 92 -21.95 2.90 -8.54
N ALA A 93 -22.07 2.51 -9.81
CA ALA A 93 -21.24 3.03 -10.89
C ALA A 93 -21.58 4.50 -11.14
#